data_AF-A0A367KU30-F1
#
_entry.id   AF-A0A367KU30-F1
#
_cell.length_a   1.000
_cell.length_b   1.000
_cell.length_c   1.000
_cell.angle_alpha   90.00
_cell.angle_beta   90.00
_cell.angle_gamma   90.00
#
_symmetry.space_group_name_H-M   'P 1'
#
loop_
_entity.id
_entity.type
_entity.pdbx_description
1 polymer ?
#
loop_
_entity_poly.entity_id
_entity_poly.type
_entity_poly.pdbx_seq_one_letter_code
_entity_poly.pdbx_strand_id
1 'polypeptide(L)'
;MVVLAAAVVTKSGKPVVSRQFRQMPRSRIEGLLASFPKLTGTGQQHTIAENEHVRFVYQPLDELFIVLITNRQSNILQDIESLHLFARVVTNICHSFDEADIFRNAFELLCAFDEIISVGYRENVNLSQVKNSMEMESHEERIQEIIAKNKEAEAKEELKRRAKQFEMQRKEAQKRGQEFMQGNFKSSNMFGGGGGGGSGAGSFSGQQFSSSSFESSAPSNISRDTYTPAENVVSADAPPKPKGMQLGRKSKTVNLFE
;
A
#
# COMPACT_ATOMS: atom_id res chain seq x y z
N MET A 1 -22.49 -14.55 14.96
CA MET A 1 -21.96 -13.35 15.63
C MET A 1 -21.57 -12.35 14.57
N VAL A 2 -22.43 -11.38 14.27
CA VAL A 2 -22.11 -10.34 13.28
C VAL A 2 -22.76 -9.01 13.66
N VAL A 3 -21.93 -7.97 13.72
CA VAL A 3 -22.35 -6.58 13.71
C VAL A 3 -22.64 -6.19 12.27
N LEU A 4 -23.86 -5.76 11.99
CA LEU A 4 -24.30 -5.41 10.64
C LEU A 4 -23.91 -3.98 10.29
N ALA A 5 -24.09 -3.06 11.24
CA ALA A 5 -23.80 -1.64 11.08
C ALA A 5 -23.57 -0.97 12.44
N ALA A 6 -22.84 0.14 12.40
CA ALA A 6 -22.72 1.09 13.51
C ALA A 6 -23.23 2.45 13.06
N ALA A 7 -23.86 3.21 13.95
CA ALA A 7 -24.33 4.56 13.66
C ALA A 7 -24.30 5.45 14.88
N VAL A 8 -24.03 6.74 14.66
CA VAL A 8 -24.39 7.81 15.61
C VAL A 8 -25.65 8.47 15.08
N VAL A 9 -26.69 8.50 15.92
CA VAL A 9 -28.03 8.94 15.54
C VAL A 9 -28.57 9.96 16.53
N THR A 10 -29.50 10.80 16.08
CA THR A 10 -30.24 11.70 16.94
C THR A 10 -31.28 10.94 17.77
N LYS A 11 -31.86 11.59 18.79
CA LYS A 11 -32.99 11.03 19.56
C LYS A 11 -34.21 10.70 18.69
N SER A 12 -34.34 11.32 17.50
CA SER A 12 -35.40 11.03 16.54
C SER A 12 -35.07 9.88 15.58
N GLY A 13 -33.91 9.22 15.74
CA GLY A 13 -33.50 8.09 14.90
C GLY A 13 -32.91 8.50 13.54
N LYS A 14 -32.59 9.78 13.36
CA LYS A 14 -31.93 10.26 12.15
C LYS A 14 -30.42 9.97 12.25
N PRO A 15 -29.81 9.28 11.27
CA PRO A 15 -28.36 9.06 11.30
C PRO A 15 -27.58 10.33 10.99
N VAL A 16 -26.59 10.63 11.83
CA VAL A 16 -25.56 11.65 11.58
C VAL A 16 -24.41 11.01 10.80
N VAL A 17 -23.93 9.86 11.28
CA VAL A 17 -22.95 8.99 10.59
C VAL A 17 -23.40 7.54 10.73
N SER A 18 -23.23 6.74 9.68
CA SER A 18 -23.51 5.30 9.71
C SER A 18 -22.53 4.54 8.84
N ARG A 19 -21.94 3.48 9.41
CA ARG A 19 -21.05 2.53 8.74
C ARG A 19 -21.73 1.17 8.62
N GLN A 20 -21.65 0.58 7.43
CA GLN A 20 -22.12 -0.78 7.16
C GLN A 20 -20.94 -1.73 7.05
N PHE A 21 -20.96 -2.81 7.83
CA PHE A 21 -19.90 -3.84 7.80
C PHE A 21 -20.32 -5.08 7.02
N ARG A 22 -21.61 -5.20 6.71
CA ARG A 22 -22.17 -6.26 5.86
C ARG A 22 -23.06 -5.66 4.78
N GLN A 23 -23.19 -6.39 3.68
CA GLN A 23 -23.99 -5.97 2.54
C GLN A 23 -25.47 -5.85 2.95
N MET A 24 -25.92 -4.62 3.17
CA MET A 24 -27.30 -4.27 3.45
C MET A 24 -27.65 -2.98 2.69
N PRO A 25 -28.83 -2.89 2.06
CA PRO A 25 -29.25 -1.65 1.42
C PRO A 25 -29.29 -0.49 2.41
N ARG A 26 -28.78 0.67 2.02
CA ARG A 26 -28.80 1.90 2.84
C ARG A 26 -30.21 2.24 3.34
N SER A 27 -31.21 2.12 2.47
CA SER A 27 -32.62 2.35 2.80
C SER A 27 -33.13 1.47 3.94
N ARG A 28 -32.65 0.22 4.02
CA ARG A 28 -33.01 -0.70 5.10
C ARG A 28 -32.42 -0.24 6.43
N ILE A 29 -31.18 0.25 6.45
CA ILE A 29 -30.55 0.75 7.68
C ILE A 29 -31.21 2.05 8.14
N GLU A 30 -31.44 2.99 7.23
CA GLU A 30 -32.16 4.22 7.57
C GLU A 30 -33.57 3.92 8.11
N GLY A 31 -34.28 2.94 7.52
CA GLY A 31 -35.56 2.47 8.03
C GLY A 31 -35.48 1.85 9.44
N LEU A 32 -34.45 1.04 9.70
CA LEU A 32 -34.20 0.46 11.04
C LEU A 32 -33.93 1.56 12.07
N LEU A 33 -33.05 2.51 11.76
CA LEU A 33 -32.68 3.63 12.64
C LEU A 33 -33.85 4.59 12.86
N ALA A 34 -34.69 4.85 11.85
CA ALA A 34 -35.90 5.68 12.02
C ALA A 34 -36.93 5.03 12.96
N SER A 35 -36.98 3.69 13.03
CA SER A 35 -37.87 2.95 13.94
C SER A 35 -37.33 2.81 15.36
N PHE A 36 -36.00 2.93 15.54
CA PHE A 36 -35.30 2.68 16.79
C PHE A 36 -35.84 3.47 18.00
N PRO A 37 -36.12 4.79 17.93
CA PRO A 37 -36.60 5.55 19.09
C PRO A 37 -37.93 5.04 19.67
N LYS A 38 -38.76 4.39 18.86
CA LYS A 38 -40.03 3.81 19.31
C LYS A 38 -39.82 2.59 20.20
N LEU A 39 -38.66 1.94 20.09
CA LEU A 39 -38.30 0.73 20.84
C LEU A 39 -37.64 1.06 22.18
N THR A 40 -37.07 2.26 22.30
CA THR A 40 -36.38 2.72 23.51
C THR A 40 -37.32 3.39 24.52
N GLY A 41 -38.59 3.62 24.16
CA GLY A 41 -39.49 4.54 24.86
C GLY A 41 -40.17 4.07 26.15
N THR A 42 -40.09 2.81 26.57
CA THR A 42 -40.87 2.32 27.72
C THR A 42 -40.24 1.13 28.43
N GLY A 43 -39.78 1.30 29.67
CA GLY A 43 -39.53 0.22 30.65
C GLY A 43 -38.52 -0.88 30.27
N GLN A 44 -37.80 -0.72 29.16
CA GLN A 44 -36.84 -1.68 28.63
C GLN A 44 -35.41 -1.36 29.07
N GLN A 45 -34.52 -2.35 28.97
CA GLN A 45 -33.10 -2.23 29.28
C GLN A 45 -32.48 -1.02 28.54
N HIS A 46 -31.79 -0.14 29.27
CA HIS A 46 -31.15 1.08 28.76
C HIS A 46 -29.93 0.85 27.83
N THR A 47 -29.81 -0.34 27.24
CA THR A 47 -28.67 -0.72 26.40
C THR A 47 -29.07 -1.62 25.23
N ILE A 48 -30.23 -2.27 25.29
CA ILE A 48 -30.67 -3.26 24.30
C ILE A 48 -32.11 -2.99 23.91
N ALA A 49 -32.38 -2.95 22.61
CA ALA A 49 -33.72 -2.98 22.04
C ALA A 49 -33.76 -4.04 20.93
N GLU A 50 -34.82 -4.82 20.84
CA GLU A 50 -34.95 -5.87 19.82
C GLU A 50 -36.19 -5.67 18.98
N ASN A 51 -36.04 -5.94 17.67
CA ASN A 51 -37.15 -6.21 16.76
C ASN A 51 -37.11 -7.68 16.32
N GLU A 52 -38.03 -8.09 15.45
CA GLU A 52 -38.10 -9.47 14.95
C GLU A 52 -36.78 -9.92 14.29
N HIS A 53 -36.13 -9.04 13.54
CA HIS A 53 -34.99 -9.39 12.68
C HIS A 53 -33.62 -8.98 13.22
N VAL A 54 -33.53 -7.94 14.04
CA VAL A 54 -32.25 -7.35 14.50
C VAL A 54 -32.32 -6.94 15.95
N ARG A 55 -31.16 -6.88 16.58
CA ARG A 55 -30.94 -6.30 17.90
C ARG A 55 -30.20 -4.97 17.74
N PHE A 56 -30.66 -3.96 18.47
CA PHE A 56 -29.97 -2.69 18.65
C PHE A 56 -29.26 -2.72 20.00
N VAL A 57 -27.94 -2.55 19.98
CA VAL A 57 -27.11 -2.38 21.17
C VAL A 57 -26.68 -0.93 21.18
N TYR A 58 -27.08 -0.15 22.18
CA TYR A 58 -26.94 1.30 22.13
C TYR A 58 -26.58 1.90 23.48
N GLN A 59 -25.99 3.09 23.46
CA GLN A 59 -25.84 3.91 24.65
C GLN A 59 -26.06 5.39 24.31
N PRO A 60 -26.56 6.20 25.26
CA PRO A 60 -26.58 7.65 25.10
C PRO A 60 -25.18 8.21 24.90
N LEU A 61 -25.07 9.20 24.02
CA LEU A 61 -23.90 10.04 23.80
C LEU A 61 -24.39 11.50 23.80
N ASP A 62 -24.63 12.01 25.01
CA ASP A 62 -25.25 13.31 25.27
C ASP A 62 -26.64 13.47 24.61
N GLU A 63 -26.78 14.35 23.60
CA GLU A 63 -28.02 14.52 22.84
C GLU A 63 -28.18 13.52 21.68
N LEU A 64 -27.19 12.65 21.47
CA LEU A 64 -27.18 11.62 20.45
C LEU A 64 -27.22 10.23 21.08
N PHE A 65 -27.32 9.22 20.22
CA PHE A 65 -27.14 7.82 20.57
C PHE A 65 -26.08 7.22 19.66
N ILE A 66 -25.22 6.39 20.24
CA ILE A 66 -24.40 5.46 19.45
C ILE A 66 -25.08 4.10 19.47
N VAL A 67 -25.25 3.51 18.29
CA VAL A 67 -26.07 2.34 18.06
C VAL A 67 -25.31 1.35 17.19
N LEU A 68 -25.19 0.12 17.67
CA LEU A 68 -24.80 -1.05 16.87
C LEU A 68 -26.05 -1.84 16.50
N ILE A 69 -26.17 -2.18 15.23
CA ILE A 69 -27.21 -3.07 14.71
C ILE A 69 -26.56 -4.45 14.55
N THR A 70 -27.04 -5.44 15.29
CA THR A 70 -26.50 -6.81 15.27
C THR A 70 -27.60 -7.84 14.98
N ASN A 71 -27.19 -9.04 14.57
CA ASN A 71 -28.11 -10.17 14.51
C ASN A 71 -28.50 -10.63 15.92
N ARG A 72 -29.73 -11.12 16.11
CA ARG A 72 -30.22 -11.58 17.43
C ARG A 72 -29.41 -12.75 18.02
N GLN A 73 -28.77 -13.54 17.15
CA GLN A 73 -27.86 -14.63 17.51
C GLN A 73 -26.41 -14.17 17.76
N SER A 74 -26.12 -12.87 17.71
CA SER A 74 -24.79 -12.35 18.04
C SER A 74 -24.53 -12.43 19.54
N ASN A 75 -23.25 -12.53 19.90
CA ASN A 75 -22.81 -12.59 21.29
C ASN A 75 -22.96 -11.19 21.88
N ILE A 76 -24.00 -11.03 22.69
CA ILE A 76 -24.36 -9.73 23.24
C ILE A 76 -23.29 -9.13 24.14
N LEU A 77 -22.52 -9.95 24.86
CA LEU A 77 -21.45 -9.45 25.73
C LEU A 77 -20.33 -8.83 24.88
N GLN A 78 -19.95 -9.49 23.79
CA GLN A 78 -18.97 -8.95 22.85
C GLN A 78 -19.51 -7.70 22.13
N ASP A 79 -20.79 -7.68 21.76
CA ASP A 79 -21.42 -6.52 21.13
C ASP A 79 -21.42 -5.30 22.07
N ILE A 80 -21.72 -5.47 23.37
CA ILE A 80 -21.69 -4.41 24.39
C ILE A 80 -20.26 -3.88 24.60
N GLU A 81 -19.28 -4.78 24.71
CA GLU A 81 -17.88 -4.35 24.79
C GLU A 81 -17.47 -3.57 23.54
N SER A 82 -18.00 -3.93 22.37
CA SER A 82 -17.70 -3.24 21.11
C SER A 82 -18.31 -1.85 21.14
N LEU A 83 -19.57 -1.73 21.56
CA LEU A 83 -20.26 -0.45 21.75
C LEU A 83 -19.45 0.50 22.65
N HIS A 84 -18.89 0.00 23.76
CA HIS A 84 -18.05 0.80 24.64
C HIS A 84 -16.75 1.26 23.97
N LEU A 85 -16.12 0.42 23.15
CA LEU A 85 -14.93 0.82 22.38
C LEU A 85 -15.28 1.89 21.35
N PHE A 86 -16.37 1.72 20.60
CA PHE A 86 -16.88 2.72 19.67
C PHE A 86 -17.13 4.07 20.36
N ALA A 87 -17.80 4.07 21.52
CA ALA A 87 -18.05 5.30 22.27
C ALA A 87 -16.76 5.99 22.71
N ARG A 88 -15.77 5.24 23.20
CA ARG A 88 -14.45 5.79 23.58
C ARG A 88 -13.71 6.39 22.39
N VAL A 89 -13.80 5.75 21.21
CA VAL A 89 -13.24 6.28 19.96
C VAL A 89 -13.91 7.60 19.59
N VAL A 90 -15.25 7.67 19.63
CA VAL A 90 -15.98 8.92 19.36
C VAL A 90 -15.59 10.03 20.32
N THR A 91 -15.54 9.76 21.64
CA THR A 91 -15.09 10.71 22.66
C THR A 91 -13.62 11.12 22.50
N ASN A 92 -12.79 10.30 21.84
CA ASN A 92 -11.40 10.65 21.62
C ASN A 92 -11.18 11.54 20.39
N ILE A 93 -11.95 11.31 19.32
CA ILE A 93 -11.84 12.05 18.05
C ILE A 93 -12.63 13.37 18.12
N CYS A 94 -13.83 13.33 18.70
CA CYS A 94 -14.71 14.50 18.77
C CYS A 94 -14.52 15.26 20.08
N HIS A 95 -14.60 16.59 20.02
CA HIS A 95 -14.48 17.46 21.19
C HIS A 95 -15.86 17.73 21.80
N SER A 96 -16.89 17.85 20.96
CA SER A 96 -18.29 17.98 21.36
C SER A 96 -19.14 16.84 20.78
N PHE A 97 -20.28 16.57 21.43
CA PHE A 97 -21.23 15.53 21.02
C PHE A 97 -22.47 16.10 20.33
N ASP A 98 -22.28 17.18 19.58
CA ASP A 98 -23.31 17.79 18.74
C ASP A 98 -23.30 17.21 17.32
N GLU A 99 -24.40 17.36 16.58
CA GLU A 99 -24.50 16.83 15.22
C GLU A 99 -23.41 17.40 14.30
N ALA A 100 -23.00 18.66 14.53
CA ALA A 100 -22.03 19.36 13.69
C ALA A 100 -20.59 18.84 13.86
N ASP A 101 -20.12 18.60 15.09
CA ASP A 101 -18.75 18.08 15.32
C ASP A 101 -18.65 16.60 14.92
N ILE A 102 -19.68 15.79 15.20
CA ILE A 102 -19.73 14.40 14.72
C ILE A 102 -19.68 14.35 13.19
N PHE A 103 -20.41 15.22 12.51
CA PHE A 103 -20.39 15.28 11.04
C PHE A 103 -19.04 15.76 10.50
N ARG A 104 -18.41 16.74 11.16
CA ARG A 104 -17.08 17.26 10.78
C ARG A 104 -16.01 16.16 10.81
N ASN A 105 -16.06 15.29 11.83
CA ASN A 105 -15.09 14.20 12.00
C ASN A 105 -15.59 12.86 11.42
N ALA A 106 -16.64 12.86 10.58
CA ALA A 106 -17.30 11.63 10.15
C ALA A 106 -16.35 10.65 9.44
N PHE A 107 -15.47 11.10 8.55
CA PHE A 107 -14.55 10.20 7.85
C PHE A 107 -13.52 9.57 8.78
N GLU A 108 -13.00 10.32 9.73
CA GLU A 108 -12.07 9.82 10.74
C GLU A 108 -12.74 8.78 11.64
N LEU A 109 -13.99 9.03 12.05
CA LEU A 109 -14.81 8.05 12.75
C LEU A 109 -15.06 6.78 11.92
N LEU A 110 -15.40 6.92 10.63
CA LEU A 110 -15.64 5.78 9.75
C LEU A 110 -14.39 4.91 9.60
N CYS A 111 -13.21 5.51 9.44
CA CYS A 111 -11.94 4.81 9.43
C CYS A 111 -11.68 4.09 10.75
N ALA A 112 -11.87 4.77 11.89
CA ALA A 112 -11.70 4.16 13.21
C ALA A 112 -12.66 2.98 13.44
N PHE A 113 -13.89 3.07 12.92
CA PHE A 113 -14.89 2.01 13.04
C PHE A 113 -14.51 0.77 12.24
N ASP A 114 -13.86 0.93 11.09
CA ASP A 114 -13.36 -0.19 10.28
C ASP A 114 -12.19 -0.92 10.96
N GLU A 115 -11.39 -0.24 11.79
CA GLU A 115 -10.35 -0.87 12.62
C GLU A 115 -10.92 -1.70 13.78
N ILE A 116 -12.15 -1.42 14.24
CA ILE A 116 -12.80 -2.17 15.31
C ILE A 116 -13.56 -3.38 14.75
N ILE A 117 -14.27 -3.21 13.63
CA ILE A 117 -15.12 -4.24 13.03
C ILE A 117 -14.71 -4.47 11.57
N SER A 118 -14.26 -5.69 11.28
CA SER A 118 -13.94 -6.13 9.92
C SER A 118 -14.99 -7.13 9.43
N VAL A 119 -15.70 -6.78 8.35
CA VAL A 119 -16.73 -7.64 7.72
C VAL A 119 -17.78 -8.16 8.72
N GLY A 120 -18.10 -7.34 9.72
CA GLY A 120 -19.07 -7.61 10.78
C GLY A 120 -18.54 -8.44 11.95
N TYR A 121 -17.27 -8.82 11.95
CA TYR A 121 -16.62 -9.46 13.09
C TYR A 121 -15.79 -8.44 13.85
N ARG A 122 -15.79 -8.55 15.18
CA ARG A 122 -15.00 -7.69 16.04
C ARG A 122 -13.53 -8.14 16.03
N GLU A 123 -12.64 -7.18 15.79
CA GLU A 123 -11.21 -7.35 15.99
C GLU A 123 -10.85 -7.18 17.48
N ASN A 124 -9.87 -7.96 17.94
CA ASN A 124 -9.41 -7.89 19.33
C ASN A 124 -8.41 -6.74 19.53
N VAL A 125 -8.91 -5.50 19.39
CA VAL A 125 -8.13 -4.27 19.49
C VAL A 125 -8.55 -3.42 20.68
N ASN A 126 -7.61 -2.62 21.19
CA ASN A 126 -7.84 -1.59 22.19
C ASN A 126 -7.77 -0.18 21.57
N LEU A 127 -8.16 0.84 22.34
CA LEU A 127 -8.19 2.23 21.85
C LEU A 127 -6.82 2.71 21.33
N SER A 128 -5.70 2.32 21.97
CA SER A 128 -4.36 2.74 21.52
C SER A 128 -3.98 2.07 20.21
N GLN A 129 -4.33 0.80 20.02
CA GLN A 129 -4.07 0.08 18.77
C GLN A 129 -4.87 0.68 17.62
N VAL A 130 -6.14 1.03 17.85
CA VAL A 130 -6.96 1.73 16.85
C VAL A 130 -6.29 3.03 16.42
N LYS A 131 -5.80 3.85 17.37
CA LYS A 131 -5.07 5.08 17.05
C LYS A 131 -3.81 4.82 16.21
N ASN A 132 -2.98 3.88 16.63
CA ASN A 132 -1.75 3.56 15.90
C ASN A 132 -2.05 3.02 14.49
N SER A 133 -3.12 2.23 14.31
CA SER A 133 -3.57 1.82 12.97
C SER A 133 -4.01 3.02 12.13
N MET A 134 -4.73 3.97 12.73
CA MET A 134 -5.18 5.20 12.05
C MET A 134 -4.03 6.15 11.67
N GLU A 135 -2.91 6.13 12.40
CA GLU A 135 -1.69 6.88 12.03
C GLU A 135 -1.04 6.34 10.75
N MET A 136 -1.35 5.09 10.38
CA MET A 136 -0.86 4.42 9.17
C MET A 136 0.68 4.44 9.02
N GLU A 137 1.43 4.55 10.12
CA GLU A 137 2.89 4.55 10.07
C GLU A 137 3.41 3.13 9.81
N SER A 138 4.03 2.93 8.65
CA SER A 138 4.64 1.65 8.26
C SER A 138 6.17 1.74 8.24
N HIS A 139 6.83 0.95 9.07
CA HIS A 139 8.30 0.82 9.06
C HIS A 139 8.82 0.29 7.72
N GLU A 140 8.08 -0.63 7.09
CA GLU A 140 8.45 -1.19 5.78
C GLU A 140 8.42 -0.11 4.70
N GLU A 141 7.39 0.74 4.68
CA GLU A 141 7.30 1.86 3.74
C GLU A 141 8.50 2.81 3.90
N ARG A 142 8.82 3.15 5.15
CA ARG A 142 9.98 4.02 5.47
C ARG A 142 11.30 3.44 4.98
N ILE A 143 11.51 2.13 5.13
CA ILE A 143 12.71 1.45 4.64
C ILE A 143 12.77 1.49 3.11
N GLN A 144 11.65 1.22 2.43
CA GLN A 144 11.60 1.26 0.97
C GLN A 144 11.85 2.66 0.43
N GLU A 145 11.36 3.70 1.09
CA GLU A 145 11.63 5.09 0.72
C GLU A 145 13.14 5.42 0.80
N ILE A 146 13.83 4.95 1.84
CA ILE A 146 15.28 5.13 1.99
C ILE A 146 16.03 4.38 0.87
N ILE A 147 15.65 3.15 0.56
CA ILE A 147 16.26 2.37 -0.51
C ILE A 147 16.07 3.07 -1.86
N ALA A 148 14.88 3.59 -2.14
CA ALA A 148 14.59 4.32 -3.38
C ALA A 148 15.45 5.58 -3.50
N LYS A 149 15.54 6.39 -2.43
CA LYS A 149 16.40 7.59 -2.38
C LYS A 149 17.88 7.26 -2.58
N ASN A 150 18.36 6.19 -1.97
CA ASN A 150 19.75 5.75 -2.13
C ASN A 150 20.04 5.30 -3.57
N LYS A 151 19.13 4.53 -4.18
CA LYS A 151 19.26 4.11 -5.59
C LYS A 151 19.25 5.30 -6.55
N GLU A 152 18.40 6.30 -6.31
CA GLU A 152 18.37 7.52 -7.11
C GLU A 152 19.68 8.32 -6.97
N ALA A 153 20.17 8.46 -5.75
CA ALA A 153 21.43 9.15 -5.47
C ALA A 153 22.63 8.46 -6.15
N GLU A 154 22.70 7.12 -6.08
CA GLU A 154 23.73 6.32 -6.73
C GLU A 154 23.67 6.48 -8.26
N ALA A 155 22.48 6.36 -8.86
CA ALA A 155 22.29 6.53 -10.30
C ALA A 155 22.69 7.95 -10.76
N LYS A 156 22.36 8.98 -9.98
CA LYS A 156 22.71 10.38 -10.28
C LYS A 156 24.22 10.63 -10.18
N GLU A 157 24.88 10.03 -9.19
CA GLU A 157 26.33 10.14 -9.06
C GLU A 157 27.05 9.40 -10.18
N GLU A 158 26.61 8.20 -10.54
CA GLU A 158 27.17 7.43 -11.65
C GLU A 158 27.02 8.18 -12.98
N LEU A 159 25.85 8.77 -13.24
CA LEU A 159 25.62 9.60 -14.42
C LEU A 159 26.58 10.80 -14.46
N LYS A 160 26.78 11.48 -13.32
CA LYS A 160 27.73 12.60 -13.22
C LYS A 160 29.18 12.16 -13.45
N ARG A 161 29.57 10.98 -12.94
CA ARG A 161 30.91 10.42 -13.17
C ARG A 161 31.12 10.06 -14.65
N ARG A 162 30.16 9.39 -15.29
CA ARG A 162 30.21 9.06 -16.72
C ARG A 162 30.23 10.31 -17.59
N ALA A 163 29.41 11.33 -17.28
CA ALA A 163 29.41 12.59 -18.01
C ALA A 163 30.77 13.31 -17.97
N LYS A 164 31.42 13.36 -16.79
CA LYS A 164 32.77 13.91 -16.65
C LYS A 164 33.82 13.14 -17.46
N GLN A 165 33.73 11.81 -17.48
CA GLN A 165 34.63 10.97 -18.29
C GLN A 165 34.47 11.24 -19.78
N PHE A 166 33.22 11.34 -20.27
CA PHE A 166 32.94 11.69 -21.67
C PHE A 166 33.44 13.09 -22.04
N GLU A 167 33.28 14.08 -21.15
CA GLU A 167 33.76 15.44 -21.41
C GLU A 167 35.30 15.52 -21.49
N MET A 168 36.01 14.81 -20.59
CA MET A 168 37.47 14.72 -20.59
C MET A 168 37.99 14.06 -21.88
N GLN A 169 37.40 12.93 -22.29
CA GLN A 169 37.76 12.25 -23.54
C GLN A 169 37.54 13.16 -24.76
N ARG A 170 36.43 13.89 -24.81
CA ARG A 170 36.15 14.84 -25.89
C ARG A 170 37.19 15.97 -25.94
N LYS A 171 37.60 16.50 -24.79
CA LYS A 171 38.61 17.56 -24.69
C LYS A 171 40.00 17.07 -25.11
N GLU A 172 40.38 15.84 -24.75
CA GLU A 172 41.64 15.23 -25.19
C GLU A 172 41.64 14.96 -26.70
N ALA A 173 40.53 14.45 -27.27
CA ALA A 173 40.40 14.26 -28.71
C ALA A 173 40.49 15.59 -29.49
N GLN A 174 39.90 16.67 -28.97
CA GLN A 174 40.05 18.00 -29.57
C GLN A 174 41.49 18.53 -29.51
N LYS A 175 42.21 18.31 -28.40
CA LYS A 175 43.63 18.68 -28.29
C LYS A 175 44.52 17.89 -29.25
N ARG A 176 44.29 16.58 -29.39
CA ARG A 176 45.01 15.74 -30.37
C ARG A 176 44.72 16.13 -31.81
N GLY A 177 43.50 16.59 -32.11
CA GLY A 177 43.15 17.14 -33.42
C GLY A 177 43.82 18.49 -33.72
N GLN A 178 44.18 19.26 -32.68
CA GLN A 178 44.83 20.57 -32.82
C GLN A 178 46.35 20.47 -32.96
N GLU A 179 46.99 19.43 -32.42
CA GLU A 179 48.39 19.08 -32.69
C GLU A 179 48.64 18.70 -34.16
N PHE A 180 47.60 18.29 -34.90
CA PHE A 180 47.71 18.02 -36.35
C PHE A 180 47.56 19.28 -37.23
N MET A 181 47.18 20.44 -36.67
CA MET A 181 47.00 21.70 -37.43
C MET A 181 47.96 22.83 -37.03
N GLN A 182 48.74 22.70 -35.96
CA GLN A 182 49.68 23.74 -35.53
C GLN A 182 51.08 23.17 -35.30
N GLY A 183 51.76 22.82 -36.40
CA GLY A 183 53.06 22.14 -36.32
C GLY A 183 53.82 22.00 -37.63
N ASN A 184 54.02 23.13 -38.32
CA ASN A 184 55.25 23.46 -39.07
C ASN A 184 55.73 22.52 -40.20
N PHE A 185 55.59 23.02 -41.44
CA PHE A 185 56.44 22.68 -42.59
C PHE A 185 57.93 22.70 -42.20
N LYS A 186 58.53 21.51 -42.00
CA LYS A 186 59.98 21.31 -42.21
C LYS A 186 60.22 19.94 -42.83
N SER A 187 60.61 20.02 -44.10
CA SER A 187 61.33 19.03 -44.89
C SER A 187 62.42 18.30 -44.10
N SER A 188 62.41 16.96 -44.10
CA SER A 188 63.55 16.10 -44.50
C SER A 188 63.34 14.61 -44.16
N ASN A 189 63.45 13.75 -45.17
CA ASN A 189 63.74 12.31 -45.20
C ASN A 189 64.06 11.53 -43.90
N MET A 190 63.38 10.39 -43.72
CA MET A 190 63.89 9.05 -43.28
C MET A 190 62.67 8.12 -43.11
N PHE A 191 62.31 7.27 -44.07
CA PHE A 191 62.77 5.89 -44.28
C PHE A 191 62.90 5.01 -43.02
N GLY A 192 62.01 4.01 -42.91
CA GLY A 192 62.43 2.63 -42.56
C GLY A 192 61.96 2.03 -41.22
N GLY A 193 61.29 0.87 -41.35
CA GLY A 193 61.32 -0.26 -40.39
C GLY A 193 60.28 -0.23 -39.26
N GLY A 194 59.54 -1.29 -38.92
CA GLY A 194 59.66 -2.72 -39.24
C GLY A 194 59.67 -3.56 -37.95
N GLY A 195 58.80 -4.57 -37.87
CA GLY A 195 58.85 -5.71 -36.93
C GLY A 195 58.25 -5.47 -35.53
N GLY A 196 57.62 -6.43 -34.85
CA GLY A 196 57.44 -7.86 -35.08
C GLY A 196 57.14 -8.58 -33.74
N GLY A 197 56.57 -9.79 -33.82
CA GLY A 197 56.49 -10.78 -32.72
C GLY A 197 55.09 -10.90 -32.08
N GLY A 198 54.36 -12.01 -32.12
CA GLY A 198 54.68 -13.42 -32.40
C GLY A 198 54.79 -14.24 -31.11
N SER A 199 54.12 -15.41 -31.09
CA SER A 199 54.13 -16.51 -30.09
C SER A 199 53.25 -16.32 -28.84
N GLY A 200 52.55 -17.32 -28.30
CA GLY A 200 52.54 -18.76 -28.55
C GLY A 200 51.36 -19.47 -27.86
N ALA A 201 51.18 -20.72 -28.27
CA ALA A 201 50.09 -21.62 -27.95
C ALA A 201 50.25 -22.40 -26.62
N GLY A 202 49.15 -23.02 -26.19
CA GLY A 202 49.10 -24.17 -25.28
C GLY A 202 48.96 -23.82 -23.80
N SER A 203 48.39 -24.64 -22.93
CA SER A 203 47.59 -25.86 -23.06
C SER A 203 46.89 -26.07 -21.71
N PHE A 204 45.83 -26.84 -21.76
CA PHE A 204 45.03 -27.43 -20.70
C PHE A 204 45.85 -28.22 -19.65
N SER A 205 45.57 -28.03 -18.37
CA SER A 205 45.67 -29.08 -17.34
C SER A 205 44.85 -28.70 -16.10
N GLY A 206 43.87 -29.54 -15.75
CA GLY A 206 43.06 -29.38 -14.55
C GLY A 206 43.76 -29.80 -13.27
N GLN A 207 43.26 -29.29 -12.14
CA GLN A 207 43.46 -29.90 -10.84
C GLN A 207 42.28 -29.53 -9.92
N GLN A 208 41.52 -30.55 -9.49
CA GLN A 208 40.68 -30.51 -8.30
C GLN A 208 41.59 -30.47 -7.08
N PHE A 209 41.23 -29.71 -6.04
CA PHE A 209 41.24 -30.21 -4.66
C PHE A 209 40.33 -29.37 -3.76
N SER A 210 39.70 -30.11 -2.85
CA SER A 210 38.66 -29.83 -1.87
C SER A 210 38.99 -28.77 -0.82
N SER A 211 38.02 -27.91 -0.52
CA SER A 211 38.04 -26.99 0.63
C SER A 211 37.20 -27.54 1.80
N SER A 212 37.85 -27.62 2.96
CA SER A 212 37.32 -28.01 4.26
C SER A 212 36.44 -26.94 4.89
N SER A 213 35.43 -27.43 5.61
CA SER A 213 34.43 -26.74 6.43
C SER A 213 35.01 -25.83 7.51
N PHE A 214 34.36 -24.69 7.75
CA PHE A 214 34.32 -24.06 9.07
C PHE A 214 32.89 -23.62 9.39
N GLU A 215 32.47 -24.03 10.57
CA GLU A 215 31.13 -23.97 11.13
C GLU A 215 30.92 -22.61 11.82
N SER A 216 29.77 -21.96 11.62
CA SER A 216 29.36 -20.84 12.46
C SER A 216 27.87 -20.93 12.76
N SER A 217 27.59 -20.82 14.06
CA SER A 217 26.37 -21.16 14.77
C SER A 217 25.23 -20.17 14.54
N ALA A 218 24.03 -20.72 14.39
CA ALA A 218 22.75 -20.00 14.26
C ALA A 218 22.25 -19.40 15.59
N PRO A 219 21.27 -18.49 15.51
CA PRO A 219 20.05 -18.69 16.28
C PRO A 219 18.80 -18.77 15.38
N SER A 220 17.83 -19.49 15.93
CA SER A 220 16.58 -19.99 15.34
C SER A 220 15.65 -18.93 14.72
N ASN A 221 15.28 -19.15 13.45
CA ASN A 221 14.14 -18.50 12.81
C ASN A 221 12.95 -19.46 12.71
N ILE A 222 11.84 -19.02 13.29
CA ILE A 222 10.51 -19.61 13.19
C ILE A 222 9.98 -19.39 11.76
N SER A 223 9.40 -20.46 11.20
CA SER A 223 8.82 -20.53 9.87
C SER A 223 7.75 -19.45 9.65
N ARG A 224 7.88 -18.70 8.54
CA ARG A 224 6.78 -17.94 7.93
C ARG A 224 6.65 -18.34 6.47
N ASP A 225 5.54 -19.00 6.16
CA ASP A 225 5.10 -19.29 4.81
C ASP A 225 4.83 -17.98 4.06
N THR A 226 5.44 -17.84 2.89
CA THR A 226 5.19 -16.72 1.98
C THR A 226 4.01 -17.09 1.08
N TYR A 227 2.93 -16.32 1.18
CA TYR A 227 1.75 -16.42 0.31
C TYR A 227 2.07 -15.82 -1.07
N THR A 228 1.95 -16.63 -2.12
CA THR A 228 1.92 -16.19 -3.51
C THR A 228 0.46 -16.15 -3.99
N PRO A 229 -0.01 -15.07 -4.64
CA PRO A 229 -1.36 -15.03 -5.18
C PRO A 229 -1.47 -15.91 -6.43
N ALA A 230 -2.54 -16.71 -6.50
CA ALA A 230 -2.85 -17.63 -7.60
C ALA A 230 -3.37 -16.86 -8.82
N GLU A 231 -2.70 -17.01 -9.96
CA GLU A 231 -3.23 -16.63 -11.27
C GLU A 231 -3.84 -17.83 -12.00
N ASN A 232 -4.97 -17.56 -12.66
CA ASN A 232 -5.87 -18.53 -13.28
C ASN A 232 -5.21 -19.39 -14.37
N VAL A 233 -5.48 -20.70 -14.30
CA VAL A 233 -5.09 -21.71 -15.28
C VAL A 233 -5.96 -21.61 -16.53
N VAL A 234 -5.33 -21.38 -17.69
CA VAL A 234 -5.89 -21.75 -19.00
C VAL A 234 -4.80 -22.48 -19.79
N SER A 235 -5.04 -23.75 -20.08
CA SER A 235 -4.18 -24.63 -20.86
C SER A 235 -4.24 -24.31 -22.36
N ALA A 236 -3.09 -24.20 -23.04
CA ALA A 236 -2.91 -24.67 -24.42
C ALA A 236 -1.43 -24.66 -24.83
N ASP A 237 -1.01 -25.78 -25.39
CA ASP A 237 0.30 -26.19 -25.84
C ASP A 237 0.66 -25.58 -27.22
N ALA A 238 1.75 -24.81 -27.34
CA ALA A 238 2.47 -24.51 -28.61
C ALA A 238 3.77 -23.67 -28.38
N PRO A 239 4.87 -23.93 -29.11
CA PRO A 239 6.15 -23.22 -28.93
C PRO A 239 6.20 -21.82 -29.59
N PRO A 240 6.97 -20.86 -29.05
CA PRO A 240 6.97 -19.47 -29.53
C PRO A 240 7.85 -19.26 -30.78
N LYS A 241 7.30 -18.57 -31.79
CA LYS A 241 8.02 -18.08 -32.97
C LYS A 241 8.65 -16.69 -32.69
N PRO A 242 9.85 -16.36 -33.19
CA PRO A 242 10.46 -15.06 -32.97
C PRO A 242 9.81 -14.01 -33.89
N LYS A 243 9.03 -13.08 -33.33
CA LYS A 243 8.52 -11.90 -34.03
C LYS A 243 9.47 -10.71 -33.79
N GLY A 244 10.14 -10.27 -34.86
CA GLY A 244 10.94 -9.04 -34.88
C GLY A 244 10.11 -7.76 -34.72
N MET A 245 10.79 -6.66 -34.43
CA MET A 245 10.22 -5.31 -34.23
C MET A 245 9.42 -4.84 -35.44
N GLN A 246 8.12 -4.56 -35.26
CA GLN A 246 7.31 -3.82 -36.22
C GLN A 246 7.16 -2.37 -35.76
N LEU A 247 7.77 -1.47 -36.54
CA LEU A 247 7.70 -0.02 -36.38
C LEU A 247 6.39 0.53 -36.99
N GLY A 248 5.63 1.25 -36.16
CA GLY A 248 4.68 2.34 -36.45
C GLY A 248 3.81 2.30 -37.72
N ARG A 249 2.49 2.14 -37.55
CA ARG A 249 1.49 2.62 -38.53
C ARG A 249 1.02 4.02 -38.14
N LYS A 250 1.15 4.96 -39.07
CA LYS A 250 0.68 6.36 -38.97
C LYS A 250 -0.85 6.42 -38.89
N SER A 251 -1.39 7.17 -37.92
CA SER A 251 -2.81 7.53 -37.86
C SER A 251 -3.09 8.68 -38.85
N LYS A 252 -4.16 8.55 -39.65
CA LYS A 252 -4.65 9.59 -40.56
C LYS A 252 -5.47 10.60 -39.74
N THR A 253 -5.00 11.82 -39.69
CA THR A 253 -5.74 13.01 -39.25
C THR A 253 -6.93 13.22 -40.18
N VAL A 254 -8.15 13.26 -39.64
CA VAL A 254 -9.33 13.78 -40.31
C VAL A 254 -9.63 15.13 -39.67
N ASN A 255 -9.54 16.20 -40.47
CA ASN A 255 -9.92 17.55 -40.09
C ASN A 255 -11.42 17.57 -39.75
N LEU A 256 -11.77 18.09 -38.57
CA LEU A 256 -13.16 18.37 -38.19
C LEU A 256 -13.30 19.87 -37.92
N PHE A 257 -13.42 20.61 -39.02
CA PHE A 257 -14.08 21.92 -39.09
C PHE A 257 -14.90 21.90 -40.38
N GLU A 258 -16.12 21.36 -40.26
CA GLU A 258 -17.37 21.86 -40.85
C GLU A 258 -18.54 21.05 -40.25
#